data_AF-A0A429BV04-F1
#
_entry.id   AF-A0A429BV04-F1
#
_cell.length_a   1.000
_cell.length_b   1.000
_cell.length_c   1.000
_cell.angle_alpha   90.00
_cell.angle_beta   90.00
_cell.angle_gamma   90.00
#
_symmetry.space_group_name_H-M   'P 1'
#
loop_
_entity.id
_entity.type
_entity.pdbx_description
1 polymer ?
#
loop_
_entity_poly.entity_id
_entity_poly.type
_entity_poly.pdbx_seq_one_letter_code
_entity_poly.pdbx_strand_id
1 'polypeptide(L)'
;MGWLPWTSGPVREPGGFSGDGEVTTDFGSGTLDSGSDLALQSDGKVVVAGMSRAEFAVARYNSDGNLDGGFGNDTQRGPWQ
;
A
#
# COMPACT_ATOMS: atom_id res chain seq x y z
N MET A 1 26.25 -26.51 -20.42
CA MET A 1 26.58 -25.08 -20.61
C MET A 1 25.27 -24.38 -20.95
N GLY A 2 24.52 -24.01 -19.91
CA GLY A 2 23.13 -23.55 -20.00
C GLY A 2 23.05 -22.03 -19.84
N TRP A 3 22.21 -21.42 -20.67
CA TRP A 3 21.94 -19.99 -20.78
C TRP A 3 21.33 -19.41 -19.49
N LEU A 4 21.82 -18.25 -19.04
CA LEU A 4 21.22 -17.47 -17.94
C LEU A 4 20.28 -16.40 -18.52
N PRO A 5 18.98 -16.38 -18.18
CA PRO A 5 18.13 -15.24 -18.49
C PRO A 5 18.40 -14.11 -17.47
N TRP A 6 18.71 -12.93 -18.00
CA TRP A 6 18.76 -11.68 -17.27
C TRP A 6 17.39 -11.38 -16.64
N THR A 7 17.35 -11.23 -15.32
CA THR A 7 16.35 -10.38 -14.66
C THR A 7 17.03 -9.60 -13.54
N SER A 8 17.84 -8.60 -13.89
CA SER A 8 18.11 -7.50 -12.97
C SER A 8 16.91 -6.56 -12.99
N GLY A 9 15.75 -7.05 -12.54
CA GLY A 9 14.73 -6.19 -11.96
C GLY A 9 15.01 -6.12 -10.46
N PRO A 10 14.71 -5.01 -9.76
CA PRO A 10 14.74 -5.04 -8.31
C PRO A 10 13.84 -6.19 -7.87
N VAL A 11 14.38 -7.14 -7.11
CA VAL A 11 13.55 -8.03 -6.31
C VAL A 11 12.81 -7.07 -5.40
N ARG A 12 11.55 -6.77 -5.74
CA ARG A 12 10.66 -6.06 -4.82
C ARG A 12 10.41 -7.06 -3.70
N GLU A 13 11.27 -7.03 -2.70
CA GLU A 13 11.07 -7.75 -1.45
C GLU A 13 9.67 -7.40 -0.92
N PRO A 14 8.97 -8.34 -0.29
CA PRO A 14 7.60 -8.12 0.21
C PRO A 14 7.52 -6.82 1.01
N GLY A 15 6.56 -5.97 0.61
CA GLY A 15 6.52 -4.55 0.97
C GLY A 15 6.51 -4.30 2.47
N GLY A 16 7.54 -3.63 2.96
CA GLY A 16 7.67 -3.19 4.34
C GLY A 16 8.71 -2.10 4.42
N PHE A 17 8.85 -1.45 5.56
CA PHE A 17 9.86 -0.39 5.72
C PHE A 17 11.31 -0.93 5.75
N SER A 18 11.53 -2.25 5.75
CA SER A 18 12.88 -2.82 5.83
C SER A 18 13.55 -2.97 4.46
N GLY A 19 14.76 -2.43 4.34
CA GLY A 19 15.50 -2.36 3.09
C GLY A 19 15.97 -0.92 2.88
N ASP A 20 15.20 -0.16 2.11
CA ASP A 20 15.43 1.25 1.78
C ASP A 20 14.59 2.23 2.62
N GLY A 21 13.73 1.74 3.52
CA GLY A 21 12.89 2.59 4.37
C GLY A 21 11.61 3.06 3.69
N GLU A 22 11.32 2.60 2.48
CA GLU A 22 10.21 3.08 1.67
C GLU A 22 9.20 1.96 1.38
N VAL A 23 7.92 2.30 1.44
CA VAL A 23 6.86 1.47 0.87
C VAL A 23 6.02 2.31 -0.08
N THR A 24 5.76 1.76 -1.26
CA THR A 24 4.85 2.36 -2.25
C THR A 24 3.68 1.42 -2.50
N THR A 25 2.52 1.98 -2.76
CA THR A 25 1.31 1.24 -3.11
C THR A 25 0.77 1.78 -4.40
N ASP A 26 0.58 0.87 -5.36
CA ASP A 26 -0.07 1.14 -6.64
C ASP A 26 -1.55 0.77 -6.50
N PHE A 27 -2.43 1.71 -6.82
CA PHE A 27 -3.89 1.48 -6.84
C PHE A 27 -4.38 0.90 -8.17
N GLY A 28 -3.48 0.50 -9.07
CA GLY A 28 -3.78 -0.17 -10.34
C GLY A 28 -4.28 0.80 -11.41
N SER A 29 -4.05 2.09 -11.20
CA SER A 29 -4.61 3.15 -12.01
C SER A 29 -3.78 3.39 -13.29
N GLY A 30 -2.52 2.94 -13.35
CA GLY A 30 -1.62 3.23 -14.48
C GLY A 30 -1.32 4.72 -14.66
N THR A 31 -1.64 5.55 -13.66
CA THR A 31 -1.24 6.96 -13.53
C THR A 31 -0.50 7.14 -12.21
N LEU A 32 0.00 8.35 -11.92
CA LEU A 32 0.66 8.61 -10.65
C LEU A 32 -0.35 8.55 -9.50
N ASP A 33 0.03 7.81 -8.47
CA ASP A 33 -0.65 7.79 -7.17
C ASP A 33 0.14 8.70 -6.20
N SER A 34 -0.57 9.39 -5.30
CA SER A 34 0.07 10.31 -4.35
C SER A 34 -0.53 10.18 -2.96
N GLY A 35 0.33 10.12 -1.93
CA GLY A 35 -0.04 10.32 -0.54
C GLY A 35 0.10 11.79 -0.17
N SER A 36 -0.94 12.39 0.39
CA SER A 36 -0.99 13.82 0.73
C SER A 36 -0.93 14.08 2.24
N ASP A 37 -1.44 13.16 3.04
CA ASP A 37 -1.44 13.26 4.51
C ASP A 37 -1.45 11.87 5.16
N LEU A 38 -1.08 11.80 6.44
CA LEU A 38 -1.08 10.56 7.20
C LEU A 38 -1.50 10.75 8.65
N ALA A 39 -2.01 9.66 9.25
CA ALA A 39 -2.32 9.57 10.66
C ALA A 39 -1.77 8.27 11.26
N LEU A 40 -1.20 8.37 12.46
CA LEU A 40 -0.77 7.23 13.26
C LEU A 40 -1.92 6.78 14.18
N GLN A 41 -2.28 5.50 14.09
CA GLN A 41 -3.27 4.87 14.96
C GLN A 41 -2.63 4.41 16.28
N SER A 42 -3.42 4.26 17.34
CA SER A 42 -2.92 3.86 18.66
C SER A 42 -2.35 2.44 18.71
N ASP A 43 -2.69 1.60 17.73
CA ASP A 43 -2.16 0.24 17.56
C ASP A 43 -0.87 0.21 16.71
N GLY A 44 -0.33 1.37 16.33
CA GLY A 44 0.90 1.51 15.56
C GLY A 44 0.71 1.42 14.04
N LYS A 45 -0.53 1.28 13.55
CA LYS A 45 -0.81 1.33 12.11
C LYS A 45 -0.78 2.75 11.57
N VAL A 46 -0.46 2.90 10.29
CA VAL A 46 -0.41 4.19 9.59
C VAL A 46 -1.50 4.24 8.53
N VAL A 47 -2.38 5.23 8.57
CA VAL A 47 -3.34 5.52 7.49
C VAL A 47 -2.78 6.63 6.64
N VAL A 48 -2.72 6.42 5.33
CA VAL A 48 -2.29 7.42 4.34
C VAL A 48 -3.46 7.76 3.44
N ALA A 49 -3.77 9.05 3.35
CA ALA A 49 -4.82 9.58 2.48
C ALA A 49 -4.20 10.32 1.29
N GLY A 50 -4.85 10.25 0.14
CA GLY A 50 -4.36 10.92 -1.06
C GLY A 50 -5.25 10.70 -2.27
N MET A 51 -4.62 10.62 -3.45
CA MET A 51 -5.33 10.54 -4.71
C MET A 51 -4.74 9.49 -5.66
N SER A 52 -5.62 8.82 -6.39
CA SER A 52 -5.32 7.97 -7.54
C SER A 52 -6.31 8.32 -8.66
N ARG A 53 -5.85 8.63 -9.88
CA ARG A 53 -6.73 9.05 -10.99
C ARG A 53 -7.70 10.20 -10.67
N ALA A 54 -7.27 11.17 -9.87
CA ALA A 54 -8.11 12.25 -9.36
C ALA A 54 -9.32 11.80 -8.50
N GLU A 55 -9.31 10.54 -8.05
CA GLU A 55 -10.23 9.98 -7.08
C GLU A 55 -9.55 9.91 -5.71
N PHE A 56 -10.35 10.04 -4.65
CA PHE A 56 -9.85 9.88 -3.29
C PHE A 56 -9.42 8.43 -3.07
N ALA A 57 -8.20 8.26 -2.57
CA ALA A 57 -7.63 6.97 -2.25
C ALA A 57 -7.11 6.97 -0.81
N VAL A 58 -7.22 5.81 -0.15
CA VAL A 58 -6.69 5.63 1.19
C VAL A 58 -6.08 4.23 1.30
N ALA A 59 -4.91 4.15 1.93
CA ALA A 59 -4.26 2.89 2.28
C ALA A 59 -3.98 2.89 3.79
N ARG A 60 -3.97 1.70 4.39
CA ARG A 60 -3.48 1.51 5.76
C ARG A 60 -2.34 0.51 5.75
N TYR A 61 -1.29 0.84 6.49
CA TYR A 61 -0.12 0.00 6.68
C TYR A 61 -0.04 -0.48 8.13
N ASN A 62 0.44 -1.70 8.32
CA ASN A 62 0.89 -2.21 9.60
C ASN A 62 2.17 -1.47 10.05
N SER A 63 2.55 -1.63 11.31
CA SER A 63 3.73 -0.96 11.89
C SER A 63 5.06 -1.35 11.21
N ASP A 64 5.07 -2.47 10.47
CA ASP A 64 6.21 -2.97 9.69
C ASP A 64 6.20 -2.49 8.23
N GLY A 65 5.17 -1.74 7.82
CA GLY A 65 5.02 -1.20 6.46
C GLY A 65 4.26 -2.10 5.50
N ASN A 66 3.87 -3.31 5.91
CA ASN A 66 2.99 -4.16 5.09
C ASN A 66 1.59 -3.55 4.98
N LEU A 67 0.92 -3.68 3.83
CA LEU A 67 -0.48 -3.28 3.67
C LEU A 67 -1.39 -4.06 4.64
N ASP A 68 -2.29 -3.34 5.32
CA ASP A 68 -3.32 -3.94 6.18
C ASP A 68 -4.48 -4.45 5.34
N GLY A 69 -4.41 -5.73 4.96
CA GLY A 69 -5.45 -6.41 4.18
C GLY A 69 -6.81 -6.54 4.90
N GLY A 70 -6.94 -6.15 6.17
CA GLY A 70 -8.23 -6.07 6.85
C GLY A 70 -8.92 -4.71 6.75
N PHE A 71 -8.21 -3.66 6.31
CA PHE A 71 -8.77 -2.32 6.23
C PHE A 71 -9.80 -2.19 5.10
N GLY A 72 -10.93 -1.52 5.36
CA GLY A 72 -12.00 -1.32 4.37
C GLY A 72 -12.82 -2.56 4.02
N ASN A 73 -12.44 -3.74 4.53
CA ASN A 73 -13.14 -5.00 4.30
C ASN A 73 -14.29 -5.24 5.29
N ASP A 74 -14.57 -4.28 6.16
CA ASP A 74 -15.72 -4.36 7.04
C ASP A 74 -16.99 -4.02 6.24
N THR A 75 -17.76 -5.06 5.91
CA THR A 75 -19.04 -4.95 5.20
C THR A 75 -20.16 -4.42 6.10
N GLN A 76 -19.89 -3.46 6.99
CA GLN A 76 -20.91 -2.78 7.80
C GLN A 76 -21.76 -1.83 6.94
N ARG A 77 -22.39 -2.37 5.90
CA ARG A 77 -23.71 -1.89 5.51
C ARG A 77 -24.62 -2.32 6.66
N GLY A 78 -24.94 -1.37 7.54
CA GLY A 78 -25.96 -1.60 8.55
C GLY A 78 -27.25 -2.11 7.90
N PRO A 79 -28.20 -2.68 8.69
CA PRO A 79 -29.39 -3.36 8.19
C PRO A 79 -30.42 -2.46 7.46
N TRP A 80 -30.01 -1.28 6.99
CA TRP A 80 -30.83 -0.28 6.31
C TRP A 80 -30.34 0.03 4.89
N GLN A 81 -29.71 -0.94 4.23
CA GLN A 81 -29.45 -0.92 2.78
C GLN A 81 -30.02 -2.17 2.12
#